data_AF-A0A9E4FG44-F1
#
_entry.id   AF-A0A9E4FG44-F1
#
_cell.length_a   1.000
_cell.length_b   1.000
_cell.length_c   1.000
_cell.angle_alpha   90.00
_cell.angle_beta   90.00
_cell.angle_gamma   90.00
#
_symmetry.space_group_name_H-M   'P 1'
#
loop_
_entity.id
_entity.type
_entity.pdbx_description
1 polymer ?
#
loop_
_entity_poly.entity_id
_entity_poly.type
_entity_poly.pdbx_seq_one_letter_code
_entity_poly.pdbx_strand_id
1 'polypeptide(L)'
;MLRAVTNRGRRARERLTGEVRGRIRERAIKKAKVRIALHGRKIEDFSEDELEIVVADEEEKIRKQLWIVPLVAVGVVLGIT
;
A
#
# COMPACT_ATOMS: atom_id res chain seq x y z
N MET A 1 -21.40 -29.70 -4.50
CA MET A 1 -20.69 -29.35 -3.24
C MET A 1 -19.33 -28.71 -3.44
N LEU A 2 -18.48 -29.17 -4.38
CA LEU A 2 -17.14 -28.61 -4.63
C LEU A 2 -17.11 -27.09 -4.91
N ARG A 3 -18.09 -26.54 -5.66
CA ARG A 3 -18.18 -25.10 -5.95
C ARG A 3 -18.39 -24.20 -4.73
N ALA A 4 -19.03 -24.70 -3.66
CA ALA A 4 -19.33 -23.89 -2.47
C ALA A 4 -18.11 -23.72 -1.54
N VAL A 5 -17.21 -24.71 -1.52
CA VAL A 5 -15.95 -24.66 -0.75
C VAL A 5 -14.97 -23.69 -1.42
N THR A 6 -14.81 -23.77 -2.74
CA THR A 6 -13.97 -22.84 -3.52
C THR A 6 -14.46 -21.39 -3.44
N ASN A 7 -15.78 -21.17 -3.37
CA ASN A 7 -16.35 -19.82 -3.31
C ASN A 7 -16.13 -19.14 -1.94
N ARG A 8 -16.02 -19.91 -0.85
CA ARG A 8 -15.64 -19.38 0.48
C ARG A 8 -14.18 -18.91 0.51
N GLY A 9 -13.26 -19.71 -0.06
CA GLY A 9 -11.85 -19.35 -0.13
C GLY A 9 -11.59 -18.09 -0.95
N ARG A 10 -12.30 -17.91 -2.07
CA ARG A 10 -12.20 -16.69 -2.91
C ARG A 10 -12.63 -15.44 -2.13
N ARG A 11 -13.79 -15.46 -1.46
CA ARG A 11 -14.29 -14.30 -0.69
C ARG A 11 -13.38 -13.92 0.47
N ALA A 12 -12.81 -14.90 1.16
CA ALA A 12 -11.85 -14.64 2.24
C ALA A 12 -10.59 -13.93 1.71
N ARG A 13 -10.04 -14.41 0.58
CA ARG A 13 -8.91 -13.74 -0.09
C ARG A 13 -9.26 -12.33 -0.54
N GLU A 14 -10.42 -12.12 -1.16
CA GLU A 14 -10.88 -10.80 -1.60
C GLU A 14 -10.99 -9.81 -0.44
N ARG A 15 -11.56 -10.22 0.69
CA ARG A 15 -11.64 -9.40 1.91
C ARG A 15 -10.25 -9.01 2.41
N LEU A 16 -9.35 -9.98 2.55
CA LEU A 16 -7.97 -9.73 2.99
C LEU A 16 -7.23 -8.78 2.05
N THR A 17 -7.36 -8.99 0.73
CA THR A 17 -6.76 -8.09 -0.26
C THR A 17 -7.35 -6.69 -0.22
N GLY A 18 -8.66 -6.57 0.02
CA GLY A 18 -9.35 -5.30 0.17
C GLY A 18 -8.91 -4.54 1.42
N GLU A 19 -8.84 -5.21 2.56
CA GLU A 19 -8.37 -4.64 3.83
C GLU A 19 -6.93 -4.15 3.74
N VAL A 20 -6.03 -4.95 3.13
CA VAL A 20 -4.64 -4.56 2.91
C VAL A 20 -4.57 -3.34 2.00
N ARG A 21 -5.35 -3.32 0.90
CA ARG A 21 -5.39 -2.17 -0.02
C ARG A 21 -5.89 -0.91 0.68
N GLY A 22 -6.93 -1.01 1.52
CA GLY A 22 -7.43 0.10 2.33
C GLY A 22 -6.36 0.68 3.25
N ARG A 23 -5.65 -0.18 3.99
CA ARG A 23 -4.56 0.24 4.88
C ARG A 23 -3.39 0.88 4.14
N ILE A 24 -3.04 0.37 2.96
CA ILE A 24 -2.00 0.97 2.10
C ILE A 24 -2.42 2.39 1.71
N ARG A 25 -3.66 2.59 1.27
CA ARG A 25 -4.17 3.91 0.88
C ARG A 25 -4.22 4.89 2.05
N GLU A 26 -4.73 4.47 3.20
CA GLU A 26 -4.71 5.32 4.41
C GLU A 26 -3.30 5.77 4.79
N ARG A 27 -2.33 4.85 4.72
CA ARG A 27 -0.92 5.16 5.01
C ARG A 27 -0.31 6.06 3.94
N ALA A 28 -0.66 5.86 2.67
CA ALA A 28 -0.22 6.70 1.55
C ALA A 28 -0.73 8.13 1.70
N ILE A 29 -2.02 8.31 2.04
CA ILE A 29 -2.61 9.64 2.31
C ILE A 29 -1.85 10.34 3.45
N LYS A 30 -1.55 9.65 4.56
CA LYS A 30 -0.77 10.24 5.66
C LYS A 30 0.62 10.68 5.19
N LYS A 31 1.33 9.85 4.42
CA LYS A 31 2.65 10.20 3.87
C LYS A 31 2.57 11.34 2.87
N ALA A 32 1.56 11.37 2.01
CA ALA A 32 1.33 12.44 1.05
C ALA A 32 1.15 13.79 1.76
N LYS A 33 0.33 13.83 2.83
CA LYS A 33 0.15 15.04 3.66
C LYS A 33 1.47 15.53 4.27
N VAL A 34 2.26 14.61 4.85
CA VAL A 34 3.59 14.94 5.38
C VAL A 34 4.51 15.47 4.28
N ARG A 35 4.54 14.82 3.11
CA ARG A 35 5.35 15.22 1.97
C ARG A 35 4.99 16.63 1.50
N ILE A 36 3.70 16.92 1.34
CA ILE A 36 3.20 18.24 0.96
C ILE A 36 3.64 19.31 1.97
N ALA A 37 3.43 19.04 3.26
CA ALA A 37 3.82 19.97 4.33
C ALA A 37 5.33 20.22 4.38
N LEU A 38 6.15 19.18 4.15
CA LEU A 38 7.62 19.32 4.09
C LEU A 38 8.10 20.20 2.91
N HIS A 39 7.30 20.34 1.86
CA HIS A 39 7.58 21.25 0.75
C HIS A 39 7.00 22.66 0.97
N GLY A 40 6.51 22.96 2.18
CA GLY A 40 5.91 24.26 2.51
C GLY A 40 4.59 24.53 1.82
N ARG A 41 3.94 23.50 1.25
CA ARG A 41 2.64 23.59 0.59
C ARG A 41 1.53 23.06 1.48
N LYS A 42 0.30 23.42 1.16
CA LYS A 42 -0.92 22.91 1.79
C LYS A 42 -1.71 22.03 0.83
N ILE A 43 -2.64 21.25 1.37
CA ILE A 43 -3.45 20.31 0.58
C ILE A 43 -4.34 21.09 -0.39
N GLU A 44 -4.82 22.26 0.04
CA GLU A 44 -5.68 23.16 -0.73
C GLU A 44 -4.97 23.77 -1.95
N ASP A 45 -3.63 23.66 -2.03
CA ASP A 45 -2.86 24.13 -3.18
C ASP A 45 -2.90 23.13 -4.36
N PHE A 46 -3.56 21.99 -4.22
CA PHE A 46 -3.60 20.92 -5.20
C PHE A 46 -5.05 20.60 -5.58
N SER A 47 -5.26 20.28 -6.86
CA SER A 47 -6.50 19.68 -7.33
C SER A 47 -6.64 18.23 -6.85
N GLU A 48 -7.85 17.67 -6.96
CA GLU A 48 -8.12 16.28 -6.60
C GLU A 48 -7.25 15.30 -7.41
N ASP A 49 -7.11 15.53 -8.71
CA ASP A 49 -6.28 14.70 -9.60
C ASP A 49 -4.80 14.75 -9.21
N GLU A 50 -4.29 15.93 -8.83
CA GLU A 50 -2.90 16.08 -8.39
C GLU A 50 -2.67 15.37 -7.04
N LEU A 51 -3.62 15.48 -6.11
CA LEU A 51 -3.55 14.74 -4.84
C LEU A 51 -3.59 13.23 -5.08
N GLU A 52 -4.39 12.76 -6.04
CA GLU A 52 -4.45 11.34 -6.38
C GLU A 52 -3.11 10.83 -6.92
N ILE A 53 -2.43 11.60 -7.77
CA ILE A 53 -1.08 11.27 -8.25
C ILE A 53 -0.11 11.16 -7.06
N VAL A 54 -0.12 12.14 -6.16
CA VAL A 54 0.76 12.17 -4.98
C VAL A 54 0.50 10.96 -4.07
N VAL A 55 -0.76 10.61 -3.85
CA VAL A 55 -1.17 9.44 -3.05
C VAL A 55 -0.78 8.14 -3.75
N ALA A 56 -1.01 8.01 -5.05
CA ALA A 56 -0.68 6.82 -5.84
C ALA A 56 0.82 6.52 -5.80
N ASP A 57 1.67 7.54 -5.89
CA ASP A 57 3.12 7.41 -5.71
C ASP A 57 3.49 6.85 -4.34
N GLU A 58 2.88 7.38 -3.27
CA GLU A 58 3.13 6.90 -1.91
C GLU A 58 2.61 5.47 -1.70
N GLU A 59 1.48 5.11 -2.32
CA GLU A 59 1.00 3.72 -2.32
C GLU A 59 2.01 2.77 -2.99
N GLU A 60 2.60 3.18 -4.12
CA GLU A 60 3.61 2.37 -4.82
C GLU A 60 4.85 2.15 -3.95
N LYS A 61 5.36 3.21 -3.31
CA LYS A 61 6.48 3.11 -2.38
C LYS A 61 6.18 2.16 -1.22
N ILE A 62 4.97 2.23 -0.66
CA ILE A 62 4.54 1.34 0.43
C ILE A 62 4.46 -0.11 -0.07
N ARG A 63 3.90 -0.36 -1.26
CA ARG A 63 3.86 -1.70 -1.87
C ARG A 63 5.27 -2.26 -2.06
N LYS A 64 6.20 -1.46 -2.60
CA LYS A 64 7.61 -1.84 -2.76
C LYS A 64 8.24 -2.20 -1.41
N GLN A 65 8.05 -1.36 -0.39
CA GLN A 65 8.55 -1.63 0.96
C GLN A 65 7.98 -2.94 1.54
N LEU A 66 6.71 -3.23 1.32
CA LEU A 66 6.07 -4.45 1.81
C LEU A 66 6.68 -5.73 1.23
N TRP A 67 7.17 -5.68 -0.01
CA TRP A 67 7.86 -6.82 -0.64
C TRP A 67 9.35 -6.88 -0.31
N ILE A 68 10.01 -5.72 -0.18
CA ILE A 68 11.46 -5.65 0.09
C ILE A 68 11.79 -6.12 1.50
N VAL A 69 11.04 -5.70 2.53
CA VAL A 69 11.31 -6.08 3.93
C VAL A 69 11.39 -7.60 4.15
N PRO A 70 10.38 -8.41 3.74
CA PRO A 70 10.47 -9.85 3.90
C PRO A 70 11.54 -10.47 2.99
N LEU A 71 11.77 -9.93 1.78
CA LEU A 71 12.82 -10.42 0.89
C LEU A 71 14.21 -10.24 1.50
N VAL A 72 14.49 -9.08 2.08
CA VAL A 72 15.74 -8.79 2.78
C VAL A 72 15.88 -9.69 4.01
N ALA A 73 14.80 -9.88 4.79
CA ALA A 73 14.83 -10.79 5.94
C ALA A 73 15.19 -12.22 5.53
N VAL A 74 14.63 -12.72 4.41
CA VAL A 74 15.00 -14.02 3.84
C VAL A 74 16.45 -14.03 3.38
N GLY A 75 16.92 -12.99 2.69
CA GLY A 75 18.31 -12.86 2.27
C GLY A 75 19.30 -12.99 3.43
N VAL A 76 19.04 -12.30 4.54
CA VAL A 76 19.86 -12.37 5.77
C VAL A 76 19.91 -13.78 6.33
N VAL A 77 18.76 -14.47 6.43
CA VAL A 77 18.71 -15.86 6.92
C VAL A 77 19.51 -16.81 6.01
N LEU A 78 19.55 -16.53 4.71
CA LEU A 78 20.27 -17.30 3.72
C LEU A 78 21.75 -16.89 3.55
N GLY A 79 22.22 -15.89 4.30
CA GLY A 79 23.61 -15.39 4.21
C GLY A 79 23.90 -14.55 2.96
N ILE A 80 22.87 -14.02 2.30
CA ILE A 80 22.98 -13.07 1.19
C ILE A 80 22.91 -11.67 1.81
N THR A 81 24.06 -10.98 1.92
CA THR A 81 24.17 -9.62 2.49
C THR A 81 24.68 -8.63 1.46
#